data_AF-A0A7X8U8S5-F1
#
_entry.id   AF-A0A7X8U8S5-F1
#
_cell.length_a   1.000
_cell.length_b   1.000
_cell.length_c   1.000
_cell.angle_alpha   90.00
_cell.angle_beta   90.00
_cell.angle_gamma   90.00
#
_symmetry.space_group_name_H-M   'P 1'
#
loop_
_entity.id
_entity.type
_entity.pdbx_description
1 polymer ?
#
loop_
_entity_poly.entity_id
_entity_poly.type
_entity_poly.pdbx_seq_one_letter_code
_entity_poly.pdbx_strand_id
1 'polypeptide(L)'
;MKKVGILLLILMVIFILPGNVQAKLAPGDYIDLTKHWAEPDVMLLDQLGIMQGMGIDQQGFKIFAPDNLVTRAQMAKVLTDTFRLDYGQLRFFKQPVASDYYRDVENNSWYAEAAVMCAINEIFYPDYNFAPARNLTRIEVAHAIHRSFDAKGISIPMILMMPVYNDTQDLDQDSMNAMVFVSNTGIMKGDGQNFRPHDSLTRAELAAIINRCIGLISLNENNHNQEYSIKPGQEFVLSLASNSTTGYVWDFSKSYDDKLLELVAKTYKTDSPANANLAGQGGRTYWKFKALQTGKTEIELRYARPWESVQPAQTYKIAINIADETGQETPAGISVQTKAYNHLAEYMETNLRIPCLQGLADETLQTKLNDRFVQDALSLEKSLQADLQQYVADAQKYDYPIHNFVLYARFQPGYLSSRFLSLTVDYYQYTGGAHGNTERRPYNIDLQSGLDLALKDLFVNNYDYTSVIDGEIKNQINNGEPIYFEGDMGFQGIGEDQDYYLQDGALVVVFQQYEIAPYAAGIPEFKIPLNLFGDKFRTDLFVTK
;
A
#
# COMPACT_ATOMS: atom_id res chain seq x y z
N MET A 1 83.37 21.71 -18.88
CA MET A 1 82.99 20.34 -19.31
C MET A 1 81.81 19.88 -18.46
N LYS A 2 80.71 19.46 -19.11
CA LYS A 2 79.43 19.08 -18.48
C LYS A 2 79.60 17.93 -17.47
N LYS A 3 78.97 18.02 -16.29
CA LYS A 3 78.48 16.86 -15.54
C LYS A 3 77.13 17.19 -14.91
N VAL A 4 76.09 16.59 -15.49
CA VAL A 4 74.76 16.41 -14.91
C VAL A 4 74.89 15.30 -13.86
N GLY A 5 74.37 15.54 -12.65
CA GLY A 5 74.30 14.55 -11.58
C GLY A 5 72.86 14.49 -11.06
N ILE A 6 72.19 13.38 -11.34
CA ILE A 6 70.79 13.08 -11.06
C ILE A 6 70.59 12.79 -9.57
N LEU A 7 69.54 13.40 -9.00
CA LEU A 7 69.02 13.15 -7.66
C LEU A 7 68.16 11.87 -7.68
N LEU A 8 68.56 10.84 -6.94
CA LEU A 8 67.79 9.61 -6.73
C LEU A 8 67.08 9.70 -5.38
N LEU A 9 65.76 9.93 -5.42
CA LEU A 9 64.88 9.90 -4.26
C LEU A 9 64.35 8.47 -4.12
N ILE A 10 64.75 7.76 -3.06
CA ILE A 10 64.26 6.42 -2.74
C ILE A 10 62.84 6.55 -2.18
N LEU A 11 61.84 6.18 -2.98
CA LEU A 11 60.45 6.03 -2.53
C LEU A 11 60.28 4.60 -2.02
N MET A 12 60.24 4.43 -0.70
CA MET A 12 59.97 3.15 -0.05
C MET A 12 58.46 2.90 -0.05
N VAL A 13 57.97 2.20 -1.07
CA VAL A 13 56.57 1.74 -1.14
C VAL A 13 56.42 0.53 -0.22
N ILE A 14 55.80 0.73 0.94
CA ILE A 14 55.37 -0.36 1.83
C ILE A 14 54.14 -1.00 1.18
N PHE A 15 54.31 -2.19 0.59
CA PHE A 15 53.21 -3.08 0.23
C PHE A 15 52.61 -3.66 1.52
N ILE A 16 51.55 -3.03 2.02
CA ILE A 16 50.65 -3.67 2.98
C ILE A 16 49.76 -4.60 2.15
N LEU A 17 50.04 -5.90 2.18
CA LEU A 17 49.09 -6.90 1.71
C LEU A 17 47.82 -6.78 2.56
N PRO A 18 46.61 -6.72 1.97
CA PRO A 18 45.38 -6.73 2.75
C PRO A 18 45.24 -8.11 3.40
N GLY A 19 45.58 -8.20 4.68
CA GLY A 19 45.16 -9.33 5.51
C GLY A 19 43.63 -9.30 5.61
N ASN A 20 42.99 -10.46 5.40
CA ASN A 20 41.56 -10.63 5.64
C ASN A 20 41.25 -10.41 7.13
N VAL A 21 40.98 -9.17 7.51
CA VAL A 21 40.41 -8.85 8.83
C VAL A 21 38.92 -9.17 8.75
N GLN A 22 38.57 -10.41 9.07
CA GLN A 22 37.17 -10.76 9.30
C GLN A 22 36.72 -10.02 10.56
N ALA A 23 35.68 -9.18 10.44
CA ALA A 23 35.14 -8.46 11.58
C ALA A 23 34.79 -9.47 12.69
N LYS A 24 35.34 -9.27 13.88
CA LYS A 24 35.08 -10.14 15.03
C LYS A 24 33.72 -9.76 15.60
N LEU A 25 32.81 -10.72 15.71
CA LEU A 25 31.49 -10.52 16.32
C LEU A 25 31.61 -9.92 17.72
N ALA A 26 30.76 -8.94 18.00
CA ALA A 26 30.64 -8.28 19.29
C ALA A 26 29.28 -8.61 19.94
N PRO A 27 29.18 -8.55 21.28
CA PRO A 27 27.88 -8.63 21.96
C PRO A 27 26.90 -7.60 21.37
N GLY A 28 25.69 -8.05 21.02
CA GLY A 28 24.71 -7.28 20.25
C GLY A 28 24.61 -7.65 18.77
N ASP A 29 25.59 -8.36 18.20
CA ASP A 29 25.49 -8.92 16.84
C ASP A 29 24.64 -10.19 16.82
N TYR A 30 24.10 -10.53 15.66
CA TYR A 30 23.43 -11.80 15.43
C TYR A 30 24.42 -12.93 15.19
N ILE A 31 24.53 -13.86 16.13
CA ILE A 31 25.47 -15.00 16.01
C ILE A 31 25.06 -15.97 14.90
N ASP A 32 23.75 -16.16 14.72
CA ASP A 32 23.12 -17.13 13.82
C ASP A 32 22.90 -16.62 12.40
N LEU A 33 23.32 -15.38 12.10
CA LEU A 33 23.31 -14.81 10.75
C LEU A 33 24.67 -14.81 10.07
N THR A 34 25.74 -15.22 10.77
CA THR A 34 27.10 -15.19 10.22
C THR A 34 27.20 -15.99 8.92
N LYS A 35 27.42 -15.32 7.78
CA LYS A 35 27.44 -15.90 6.41
C LYS A 35 26.08 -16.44 5.93
N HIS A 36 25.00 -16.15 6.65
CA HIS A 36 23.67 -16.52 6.22
C HIS A 36 23.24 -15.61 5.06
N TRP A 37 22.61 -16.16 4.03
CA TRP A 37 22.27 -15.41 2.81
C TRP A 37 21.33 -14.22 3.08
N ALA A 38 20.48 -14.35 4.11
CA ALA A 38 19.54 -13.31 4.52
C ALA A 38 20.14 -12.23 5.44
N GLU A 39 21.41 -12.36 5.87
CA GLU A 39 22.06 -11.41 6.78
C GLU A 39 21.87 -9.94 6.36
N PRO A 40 22.08 -9.53 5.08
CA PRO A 40 21.91 -8.14 4.68
C PRO A 40 20.46 -7.65 4.77
N ASP A 41 19.49 -8.53 4.51
CA ASP A 41 18.07 -8.19 4.57
C ASP A 41 17.64 -8.06 6.04
N VAL A 42 18.05 -9.01 6.89
CA VAL A 42 17.74 -8.99 8.33
C VAL A 42 18.36 -7.80 9.02
N MET A 43 19.61 -7.46 8.74
CA MET A 43 20.27 -6.29 9.32
C MET A 43 19.55 -4.98 8.98
N LEU A 44 19.10 -4.83 7.73
CA LEU A 44 18.30 -3.67 7.32
C LEU A 44 16.99 -3.61 8.11
N LEU A 45 16.25 -4.71 8.21
CA LEU A 45 14.97 -4.74 8.91
C LEU A 45 15.09 -4.52 10.41
N ASP A 46 16.12 -5.05 11.07
CA ASP A 46 16.39 -4.83 12.49
C ASP A 46 16.71 -3.36 12.76
N GLN A 47 17.55 -2.74 11.91
CA GLN A 47 17.93 -1.33 12.03
C GLN A 47 16.78 -0.36 11.71
N LEU A 48 15.82 -0.75 10.86
CA LEU A 48 14.59 -0.01 10.63
C LEU A 48 13.52 -0.27 11.71
N GLY A 49 13.77 -1.21 12.63
CA GLY A 49 12.83 -1.62 13.68
C GLY A 49 11.60 -2.36 13.15
N ILE A 50 11.71 -3.07 12.02
CA ILE A 50 10.62 -3.77 11.35
C ILE A 50 10.60 -5.26 11.71
N MET A 51 11.76 -5.91 11.74
CA MET A 51 11.85 -7.34 12.08
C MET A 51 13.06 -7.59 12.97
N GLN A 52 12.82 -7.79 14.26
CA GLN A 52 13.85 -7.95 15.28
C GLN A 52 14.12 -9.42 15.61
N GLY A 53 15.17 -9.62 16.41
CA GLY A 53 15.57 -10.93 16.94
C GLY A 53 14.59 -11.46 17.97
N MET A 54 14.62 -12.77 18.20
CA MET A 54 13.72 -13.44 19.15
C MET A 54 14.31 -13.59 20.55
N GLY A 55 15.55 -13.17 20.75
CA GLY A 55 16.19 -13.22 22.06
C GLY A 55 17.68 -12.95 21.99
N ILE A 56 18.33 -13.21 23.12
CA ILE A 56 19.77 -13.10 23.31
C ILE A 56 20.24 -14.41 23.94
N ASP A 57 21.39 -14.93 23.50
CA ASP A 57 22.00 -16.11 24.10
C ASP A 57 22.69 -15.79 25.45
N GLN A 58 23.31 -16.80 26.06
CA GLN A 58 23.98 -16.65 27.36
C GLN A 58 25.23 -15.76 27.28
N GLN A 59 25.76 -15.54 26.08
CA GLN A 59 26.97 -14.77 25.81
C GLN A 59 26.68 -13.32 25.40
N GLY A 60 25.40 -12.95 25.28
CA GLY A 60 24.98 -11.60 24.91
C GLY A 60 24.82 -11.37 23.40
N PHE A 61 24.84 -12.42 22.58
CA PHE A 61 24.58 -12.32 21.14
C PHE A 61 23.09 -12.41 20.84
N LYS A 62 22.61 -11.60 19.90
CA LYS A 62 21.21 -11.66 19.43
C LYS A 62 20.99 -12.96 18.64
N ILE A 63 19.78 -13.49 18.73
CA ILE A 63 19.33 -14.68 17.97
C ILE A 63 18.19 -14.27 17.06
N PHE A 64 18.34 -14.47 15.75
CA PHE A 64 17.28 -14.20 14.78
C PHE A 64 16.41 -15.43 14.50
N ALA A 65 17.00 -16.62 14.55
CA ALA A 65 16.53 -17.91 14.05
C ALA A 65 16.02 -17.87 12.60
N PRO A 66 16.93 -17.74 11.61
CA PRO A 66 16.55 -17.56 10.20
C PRO A 66 15.71 -18.71 9.65
N ASP A 67 15.94 -19.94 10.09
CA ASP A 67 15.26 -21.15 9.58
C ASP A 67 13.96 -21.49 10.31
N ASN A 68 13.60 -20.75 11.37
CA ASN A 68 12.33 -20.96 12.05
C ASN A 68 11.16 -20.52 11.16
N LEU A 69 10.05 -21.26 11.21
CA LEU A 69 8.83 -20.92 10.48
C LEU A 69 8.16 -19.68 11.08
N VAL A 70 7.54 -18.88 10.21
CA VAL A 70 6.85 -17.64 10.59
C VAL A 70 5.44 -17.95 11.08
N THR A 71 5.12 -17.47 12.28
CA THR A 71 3.76 -17.54 12.82
C THR A 71 2.90 -16.35 12.37
N ARG A 72 1.57 -16.50 12.42
CA ARG A 72 0.63 -15.42 12.10
C ARG A 72 0.81 -14.18 13.00
N ALA A 73 1.13 -14.36 14.28
CA ALA A 73 1.45 -13.24 15.17
C ALA A 73 2.71 -12.46 14.72
N GLN A 74 3.75 -13.17 14.30
CA GLN A 74 4.96 -12.53 13.75
C GLN A 74 4.66 -11.80 12.45
N MET A 75 3.90 -12.41 11.55
CA MET A 75 3.51 -11.78 10.29
C MET A 75 2.71 -10.49 10.54
N ALA A 76 1.73 -10.52 11.44
CA ALA A 76 0.94 -9.34 11.79
C ALA A 76 1.84 -8.19 12.26
N LYS A 77 2.75 -8.46 13.20
CA LYS A 77 3.66 -7.43 13.72
C LYS A 77 4.53 -6.83 12.62
N VAL A 78 5.13 -7.69 11.80
CA VAL A 78 6.00 -7.26 10.69
C VAL A 78 5.23 -6.45 9.65
N LEU A 79 4.01 -6.84 9.28
CA LEU A 79 3.18 -6.08 8.33
C LEU A 79 2.71 -4.75 8.90
N THR A 80 2.24 -4.71 10.15
CA THR A 80 1.88 -3.47 10.84
C THR A 80 3.06 -2.49 10.85
N ASP A 81 4.26 -2.98 11.15
CA ASP A 81 5.46 -2.16 11.18
C ASP A 81 5.99 -1.83 9.77
N THR A 82 5.77 -2.67 8.76
CA THR A 82 6.23 -2.39 7.38
C THR A 82 5.34 -1.34 6.72
N PHE A 83 4.01 -1.53 6.79
CA PHE A 83 3.03 -0.72 6.08
C PHE A 83 2.46 0.42 6.91
N ARG A 84 2.88 0.54 8.19
CA ARG A 84 2.34 1.52 9.14
C ARG A 84 0.81 1.45 9.17
N LEU A 85 0.30 0.23 9.35
CA LEU A 85 -1.15 0.01 9.45
C LEU A 85 -1.68 0.84 10.61
N ASP A 86 -2.75 1.58 10.34
CA ASP A 86 -3.35 2.50 11.29
C ASP A 86 -4.87 2.36 11.26
N TYR A 87 -5.56 3.17 12.04
CA TYR A 87 -7.01 3.20 12.08
C TYR A 87 -7.65 3.89 10.86
N GLY A 88 -6.85 4.38 9.91
CA GLY A 88 -7.30 5.18 8.79
C GLY A 88 -8.02 6.45 9.25
N GLN A 89 -9.26 6.61 8.79
CA GLN A 89 -10.14 7.71 9.20
C GLN A 89 -11.08 7.31 10.35
N LEU A 90 -11.00 6.10 10.88
CA LEU A 90 -11.86 5.66 11.97
C LEU A 90 -11.62 6.49 13.23
N ARG A 91 -12.70 6.78 13.95
CA ARG A 91 -12.70 7.46 15.24
C ARG A 91 -13.48 6.58 16.21
N PHE A 92 -12.91 6.34 17.39
CA PHE A 92 -13.51 5.44 18.37
C PHE A 92 -13.82 6.18 19.66
N PHE A 93 -14.99 5.91 20.25
CA PHE A 93 -15.32 6.35 21.61
C PHE A 93 -14.42 5.70 22.66
N LYS A 94 -14.01 4.45 22.41
CA LYS A 94 -13.03 3.69 23.17
C LYS A 94 -12.11 2.98 22.18
N GLN A 95 -10.81 3.08 22.39
CA GLN A 95 -9.83 2.43 21.51
C GLN A 95 -10.08 0.90 21.46
N PRO A 96 -10.11 0.30 20.26
CA PRO A 96 -10.33 -1.12 20.11
C PRO A 96 -9.22 -1.94 20.76
N VAL A 97 -9.60 -3.09 21.33
CA VAL A 97 -8.68 -4.07 21.89
C VAL A 97 -8.79 -5.41 21.15
N ALA A 98 -7.79 -6.28 21.27
CA ALA A 98 -7.74 -7.52 20.50
C ALA A 98 -8.94 -8.44 20.75
N SER A 99 -9.43 -8.50 21.99
CA SER A 99 -10.61 -9.28 22.38
C SER A 99 -11.92 -8.79 21.74
N ASP A 100 -11.94 -7.59 21.14
CA ASP A 100 -13.10 -7.11 20.38
C ASP A 100 -13.24 -7.83 19.03
N TYR A 101 -12.13 -8.40 18.52
CA TYR A 101 -12.07 -9.06 17.21
C TYR A 101 -11.84 -10.57 17.32
N TYR A 102 -11.02 -11.00 18.27
CA TYR A 102 -10.54 -12.39 18.35
C TYR A 102 -10.74 -12.99 19.74
N ARG A 103 -11.21 -14.23 19.79
CA ARG A 103 -11.47 -14.97 21.04
C ARG A 103 -10.21 -15.55 21.66
N ASP A 104 -9.16 -15.74 20.87
CA ASP A 104 -7.91 -16.42 21.24
C ASP A 104 -6.70 -15.46 21.32
N VAL A 105 -6.96 -14.14 21.44
CA VAL A 105 -5.92 -13.12 21.62
C VAL A 105 -6.13 -12.37 22.92
N GLU A 106 -5.19 -12.49 23.85
CA GLU A 106 -5.18 -11.70 25.08
C GLU A 106 -4.75 -10.25 24.79
N ASN A 107 -5.44 -9.27 25.38
CA ASN A 107 -5.23 -7.84 25.12
C ASN A 107 -3.82 -7.31 25.47
N ASN A 108 -3.06 -8.03 26.28
CA ASN A 108 -1.69 -7.70 26.69
C ASN A 108 -0.62 -8.51 25.92
N SER A 109 -1.01 -9.32 24.92
CA SER A 109 -0.07 -10.04 24.08
C SER A 109 0.85 -9.07 23.33
N TRP A 110 2.11 -9.42 23.14
CA TRP A 110 3.09 -8.56 22.43
C TRP A 110 2.67 -8.22 20.98
N TYR A 111 1.75 -9.00 20.41
CA TYR A 111 1.17 -8.82 19.07
C TYR A 111 -0.29 -8.33 19.10
N ALA A 112 -0.88 -8.03 20.26
CA ALA A 112 -2.31 -7.71 20.38
C ALA A 112 -2.68 -6.48 19.53
N GLU A 113 -1.89 -5.42 19.60
CA GLU A 113 -2.09 -4.21 18.79
C GLU A 113 -1.98 -4.52 17.29
N ALA A 114 -0.98 -5.30 16.89
CA ALA A 114 -0.82 -5.71 15.49
C ALA A 114 -2.00 -6.56 14.99
N ALA A 115 -2.54 -7.44 15.83
CA ALA A 115 -3.75 -8.20 15.51
C ALA A 115 -4.95 -7.26 15.30
N VAL A 116 -5.14 -6.26 16.16
CA VAL A 116 -6.18 -5.22 15.97
C VAL A 116 -5.98 -4.47 14.66
N MET A 117 -4.75 -4.03 14.36
CA MET A 117 -4.46 -3.33 13.10
C MET A 117 -4.75 -4.21 11.89
N CYS A 118 -4.33 -5.48 11.92
CA CYS A 118 -4.63 -6.43 10.85
C CYS A 118 -6.12 -6.72 10.71
N ALA A 119 -6.89 -6.74 11.80
CA ALA A 119 -8.35 -6.90 11.76
C ALA A 119 -9.03 -5.68 11.11
N ILE A 120 -8.64 -4.48 11.54
CA ILE A 120 -9.20 -3.20 11.05
C ILE A 120 -8.87 -3.00 9.57
N ASN A 121 -7.67 -3.38 9.15
CA ASN A 121 -7.19 -3.26 7.78
C ASN A 121 -7.48 -4.52 6.93
N GLU A 122 -8.18 -5.52 7.47
CA GLU A 122 -8.62 -6.76 6.80
C GLU A 122 -7.48 -7.59 6.17
N ILE A 123 -6.30 -7.54 6.79
CA ILE A 123 -5.06 -8.13 6.27
C ILE A 123 -5.11 -9.66 6.21
N PHE A 124 -5.76 -10.29 7.18
CA PHE A 124 -6.01 -11.73 7.19
C PHE A 124 -7.50 -12.00 6.97
N TYR A 125 -7.83 -13.20 6.48
CA TYR A 125 -9.23 -13.63 6.37
C TYR A 125 -9.96 -13.51 7.70
N PRO A 126 -11.21 -13.00 7.69
CA PRO A 126 -11.97 -12.78 8.90
C PRO A 126 -12.34 -14.12 9.55
N ASP A 127 -11.85 -14.31 10.78
CA ASP A 127 -12.19 -15.44 11.65
C ASP A 127 -12.25 -14.90 13.09
N TYR A 128 -13.15 -15.44 13.91
CA TYR A 128 -13.20 -15.14 15.34
C TYR A 128 -12.00 -15.69 16.10
N ASN A 129 -11.20 -16.59 15.49
CA ASN A 129 -9.91 -17.02 16.01
C ASN A 129 -8.77 -16.50 15.13
N PHE A 130 -7.85 -15.76 15.73
CA PHE A 130 -6.67 -15.27 15.06
C PHE A 130 -5.67 -16.40 14.75
N ALA A 131 -5.56 -17.41 15.62
CA ALA A 131 -4.59 -18.50 15.57
C ALA A 131 -3.12 -18.00 15.57
N PRO A 132 -2.66 -17.29 16.63
CA PRO A 132 -1.38 -16.56 16.65
C PRO A 132 -0.14 -17.43 16.45
N ALA A 133 -0.18 -18.68 16.90
CA ALA A 133 0.94 -19.62 16.80
C ALA A 133 0.95 -20.44 15.49
N ARG A 134 -0.09 -20.30 14.64
CA ARG A 134 -0.17 -21.04 13.39
C ARG A 134 0.86 -20.50 12.40
N ASN A 135 1.55 -21.40 11.72
CA ASN A 135 2.43 -21.05 10.61
C ASN A 135 1.60 -20.68 9.38
N LEU A 136 2.04 -19.65 8.66
CA LEU A 136 1.39 -19.22 7.42
C LEU A 136 2.02 -19.91 6.22
N THR A 137 1.19 -20.22 5.23
CA THR A 137 1.67 -20.67 3.92
C THR A 137 2.13 -19.49 3.05
N ARG A 138 2.86 -19.78 1.98
CA ARG A 138 3.34 -18.78 1.01
C ARG A 138 2.22 -18.00 0.36
N ILE A 139 1.11 -18.65 0.04
CA ILE A 139 -0.03 -17.96 -0.56
C ILE A 139 -0.74 -17.04 0.45
N GLU A 140 -0.85 -17.46 1.71
CA GLU A 140 -1.42 -16.60 2.78
C GLU A 140 -0.56 -15.36 3.05
N VAL A 141 0.77 -15.50 2.95
CA VAL A 141 1.70 -14.36 3.02
C VAL A 141 1.52 -13.44 1.82
N ALA A 142 1.36 -13.98 0.60
CA ALA A 142 1.10 -13.19 -0.59
C ALA A 142 -0.19 -12.37 -0.46
N HIS A 143 -1.28 -12.99 0.02
CA HIS A 143 -2.53 -12.27 0.33
C HIS A 143 -2.33 -11.15 1.33
N ALA A 144 -1.70 -11.45 2.47
CA ALA A 144 -1.53 -10.48 3.53
C ALA A 144 -0.70 -9.27 3.07
N ILE A 145 0.30 -9.49 2.21
CA ILE A 145 1.06 -8.42 1.57
C ILE A 145 0.18 -7.62 0.61
N HIS A 146 -0.49 -8.28 -0.34
CA HIS A 146 -1.35 -7.61 -1.33
C HIS A 146 -2.39 -6.72 -0.63
N ARG A 147 -3.09 -7.26 0.38
CA ARG A 147 -4.06 -6.51 1.18
C ARG A 147 -3.44 -5.37 2.00
N SER A 148 -2.16 -5.48 2.37
CA SER A 148 -1.46 -4.38 3.04
C SER A 148 -1.18 -3.21 2.08
N PHE A 149 -0.89 -3.49 0.81
CA PHE A 149 -0.80 -2.45 -0.23
C PHE A 149 -2.16 -1.78 -0.45
N ASP A 150 -3.23 -2.58 -0.60
CA ASP A 150 -4.60 -2.09 -0.77
C ASP A 150 -5.05 -1.23 0.42
N ALA A 151 -4.82 -1.71 1.65
CA ALA A 151 -5.20 -1.00 2.87
C ALA A 151 -4.52 0.38 2.99
N LYS A 152 -3.32 0.53 2.43
CA LYS A 152 -2.60 1.80 2.42
C LYS A 152 -2.83 2.62 1.14
N GLY A 153 -3.64 2.14 0.21
CA GLY A 153 -3.88 2.80 -1.09
C GLY A 153 -2.60 2.93 -1.93
N ILE A 154 -1.64 2.02 -1.75
CA ILE A 154 -0.37 2.05 -2.48
C ILE A 154 -0.53 1.28 -3.78
N SER A 155 -0.68 2.01 -4.88
CA SER A 155 -0.65 1.42 -6.23
C SER A 155 0.76 1.41 -6.80
N ILE A 156 1.20 0.24 -7.27
CA ILE A 156 2.52 0.06 -7.89
C ILE A 156 2.33 -0.10 -9.40
N PRO A 157 2.90 0.80 -10.22
CA PRO A 157 2.90 0.62 -11.67
C PRO A 157 3.68 -0.65 -12.01
N MET A 158 3.00 -1.62 -12.63
CA MET A 158 3.62 -2.87 -13.06
C MET A 158 2.96 -3.35 -14.35
N ILE A 159 3.74 -4.01 -15.20
CA ILE A 159 3.19 -4.74 -16.35
C ILE A 159 2.56 -6.01 -15.79
N LEU A 160 1.25 -6.16 -15.92
CA LEU A 160 0.52 -7.33 -15.46
C LEU A 160 0.80 -8.51 -16.41
N MET A 161 1.70 -9.40 -16.00
CA MET A 161 1.90 -10.68 -16.66
C MET A 161 1.37 -11.81 -15.78
N MET A 162 0.56 -12.70 -16.35
CA MET A 162 0.14 -13.91 -15.66
C MET A 162 1.36 -14.84 -15.51
N PRO A 163 1.87 -15.08 -14.29
CA PRO A 163 3.00 -15.97 -14.12
C PRO A 163 2.54 -17.41 -14.35
N VAL A 164 3.38 -18.20 -15.02
CA VAL A 164 3.11 -19.62 -15.29
C VAL A 164 3.87 -20.45 -14.26
N TYR A 165 3.13 -21.06 -13.33
CA TYR A 165 3.64 -22.00 -12.36
C TYR A 165 2.90 -23.34 -12.47
N ASN A 166 3.60 -24.45 -12.16
CA ASN A 166 3.06 -25.80 -12.32
C ASN A 166 2.11 -26.19 -11.17
N ASP A 167 2.18 -25.50 -10.03
CA ASP A 167 1.58 -25.87 -8.74
C ASP A 167 0.55 -24.84 -8.24
N THR A 168 -0.09 -24.10 -9.14
CA THR A 168 -1.03 -23.02 -8.80
C THR A 168 -2.41 -23.18 -9.44
N GLN A 169 -2.71 -24.37 -9.97
CA GLN A 169 -3.94 -24.65 -10.72
C GLN A 169 -5.18 -24.77 -9.81
N ASP A 170 -4.96 -25.07 -8.52
CA ASP A 170 -5.98 -25.25 -7.48
C ASP A 170 -6.26 -23.98 -6.67
N LEU A 171 -5.55 -22.88 -6.95
CA LEU A 171 -5.73 -21.62 -6.26
C LEU A 171 -7.06 -20.96 -6.64
N ASP A 172 -7.76 -20.42 -5.63
CA ASP A 172 -8.90 -19.54 -5.86
C ASP A 172 -8.48 -18.20 -6.50
N GLN A 173 -9.45 -17.43 -6.99
CA GLN A 173 -9.16 -16.20 -7.71
C GLN A 173 -8.43 -15.15 -6.85
N ASP A 174 -8.77 -15.03 -5.56
CA ASP A 174 -8.10 -14.09 -4.66
C ASP A 174 -6.62 -14.45 -4.47
N SER A 175 -6.35 -15.75 -4.35
CA SER A 175 -4.99 -16.34 -4.30
C SER A 175 -4.24 -16.08 -5.59
N MET A 176 -4.89 -16.26 -6.73
CA MET A 176 -4.30 -15.93 -8.02
C MET A 176 -3.98 -14.44 -8.14
N ASN A 177 -4.88 -13.55 -7.71
CA ASN A 177 -4.67 -12.10 -7.75
C ASN A 177 -3.46 -11.69 -6.89
N ALA A 178 -3.39 -12.19 -5.65
CA ALA A 178 -2.26 -11.89 -4.79
C ALA A 178 -0.95 -12.48 -5.31
N MET A 179 -0.97 -13.70 -5.86
CA MET A 179 0.20 -14.31 -6.49
C MET A 179 0.69 -13.50 -7.69
N VAL A 180 -0.22 -13.04 -8.56
CA VAL A 180 0.08 -12.18 -9.71
C VAL A 180 0.69 -10.87 -9.23
N PHE A 181 0.11 -10.23 -8.22
CA PHE A 181 0.63 -9.00 -7.64
C PHE A 181 2.05 -9.17 -7.11
N VAL A 182 2.30 -10.14 -6.23
CA VAL A 182 3.63 -10.33 -5.62
C VAL A 182 4.68 -10.79 -6.62
N SER A 183 4.27 -11.46 -7.71
CA SER A 183 5.16 -11.88 -8.79
C SER A 183 5.56 -10.71 -9.69
N ASN A 184 4.60 -9.89 -10.14
CA ASN A 184 4.86 -8.76 -11.05
C ASN A 184 5.57 -7.60 -10.36
N THR A 185 5.32 -7.39 -9.06
CA THR A 185 6.10 -6.45 -8.24
C THR A 185 7.49 -6.97 -7.88
N GLY A 186 7.75 -8.28 -8.09
CA GLY A 186 8.99 -8.94 -7.71
C GLY A 186 9.17 -9.14 -6.20
N ILE A 187 8.14 -8.89 -5.38
CA ILE A 187 8.16 -9.08 -3.91
C ILE A 187 8.40 -10.55 -3.56
N MET A 188 7.69 -11.47 -4.23
CA MET A 188 7.88 -12.90 -4.10
C MET A 188 8.24 -13.48 -5.45
N LYS A 189 9.23 -14.38 -5.45
CA LYS A 189 9.65 -15.12 -6.65
C LYS A 189 9.34 -16.60 -6.44
N GLY A 190 8.98 -17.27 -7.52
CA GLY A 190 8.90 -18.73 -7.56
C GLY A 190 10.28 -19.38 -7.46
N ASP A 191 10.25 -20.69 -7.24
CA ASP A 191 11.40 -21.60 -7.19
C ASP A 191 11.38 -22.49 -8.43
N GLY A 192 12.15 -22.11 -9.45
CA GLY A 192 12.06 -22.73 -10.77
C GLY A 192 10.70 -22.50 -11.42
N GLN A 193 9.96 -23.58 -11.70
CA GLN A 193 8.62 -23.53 -12.30
C GLN A 193 7.49 -23.60 -11.27
N ASN A 194 7.79 -23.48 -9.97
CA ASN A 194 6.80 -23.63 -8.89
C ASN A 194 6.71 -22.34 -8.06
N PHE A 195 5.51 -21.96 -7.64
CA PHE A 195 5.31 -20.87 -6.68
C PHE A 195 5.44 -21.35 -5.22
N ARG A 196 5.12 -22.63 -4.99
CA ARG A 196 5.06 -23.33 -3.71
C ARG A 196 3.99 -22.75 -2.77
N PRO A 197 2.71 -22.62 -3.20
CA PRO A 197 1.70 -21.85 -2.46
C PRO A 197 1.43 -22.40 -1.04
N HIS A 198 1.51 -23.73 -0.88
CA HIS A 198 1.15 -24.42 0.37
C HIS A 198 2.30 -24.58 1.36
N ASP A 199 3.53 -24.22 0.97
CA ASP A 199 4.70 -24.32 1.85
C ASP A 199 4.68 -23.21 2.92
N SER A 200 5.16 -23.52 4.12
CA SER A 200 5.41 -22.50 5.14
C SER A 200 6.67 -21.70 4.85
N LEU A 201 6.73 -20.42 5.24
CA LEU A 201 7.95 -19.61 5.12
C LEU A 201 8.82 -19.66 6.36
N THR A 202 10.12 -19.62 6.13
CA THR A 202 11.14 -19.29 7.14
C THR A 202 11.20 -17.79 7.43
N ARG A 203 11.73 -17.43 8.59
CA ARG A 203 11.97 -16.02 8.97
C ARG A 203 12.96 -15.32 8.03
N ALA A 204 13.93 -16.04 7.50
CA ALA A 204 14.86 -15.54 6.50
C ALA A 204 14.17 -15.16 5.18
N GLU A 205 13.28 -16.03 4.68
CA GLU A 205 12.48 -15.73 3.48
C GLU A 205 11.57 -14.52 3.70
N LEU A 206 10.91 -14.43 4.86
CA LEU A 206 10.10 -13.26 5.19
C LEU A 206 10.94 -11.98 5.21
N ALA A 207 12.14 -12.00 5.79
CA ALA A 207 13.01 -10.83 5.82
C ALA A 207 13.35 -10.32 4.40
N ALA A 208 13.67 -11.24 3.49
CA ALA A 208 13.94 -10.91 2.09
C ALA A 208 12.71 -10.35 1.37
N ILE A 209 11.52 -10.92 1.62
CA ILE A 209 10.24 -10.47 1.07
C ILE A 209 9.91 -9.05 1.56
N ILE A 210 10.02 -8.80 2.85
CA ILE A 210 9.69 -7.50 3.46
C ILE A 210 10.68 -6.42 3.03
N ASN A 211 11.96 -6.76 2.86
CA ASN A 211 12.91 -5.82 2.25
C ASN A 211 12.47 -5.39 0.83
N ARG A 212 11.93 -6.31 0.02
CA ARG A 212 11.39 -5.94 -1.31
C ARG A 212 10.16 -5.05 -1.20
N CYS A 213 9.27 -5.30 -0.24
CA CYS A 213 8.16 -4.38 0.07
C CYS A 213 8.68 -2.98 0.42
N ILE A 214 9.69 -2.87 1.29
CA ILE A 214 10.31 -1.59 1.66
C ILE A 214 10.85 -0.86 0.42
N GLY A 215 11.48 -1.58 -0.51
CA GLY A 215 11.95 -1.01 -1.76
C GLY A 215 10.87 -0.36 -2.62
N LEU A 216 9.63 -0.86 -2.54
CA LEU A 216 8.48 -0.33 -3.29
C LEU A 216 7.77 0.81 -2.58
N ILE A 217 7.71 0.80 -1.24
CA ILE A 217 6.96 1.80 -0.46
C ILE A 217 7.81 2.98 0.02
N SER A 218 9.14 2.85 0.01
CA SER A 218 10.04 3.93 0.45
C SER A 218 10.09 5.06 -0.57
N LEU A 219 10.20 6.29 -0.06
CA LEU A 219 10.57 7.43 -0.89
C LEU A 219 11.94 7.19 -1.51
N ASN A 220 12.09 7.56 -2.77
CA ASN A 220 13.29 7.27 -3.54
C ASN A 220 13.59 8.40 -4.53
N GLU A 221 14.51 8.15 -5.46
CA GLU A 221 14.96 9.11 -6.48
C GLU A 221 13.80 9.69 -7.30
N ASN A 222 12.73 8.92 -7.53
CA ASN A 222 11.54 9.35 -8.28
C ASN A 222 10.73 10.42 -7.55
N ASN A 223 10.92 10.57 -6.23
CA ASN A 223 10.24 11.59 -5.43
C ASN A 223 11.01 12.91 -5.36
N HIS A 224 12.08 13.08 -6.14
CA HIS A 224 12.84 14.32 -6.17
C HIS A 224 11.97 15.51 -6.63
N ASN A 225 11.99 16.60 -5.86
CA ASN A 225 11.20 17.81 -6.03
C ASN A 225 9.68 17.59 -5.96
N GLN A 226 9.24 16.50 -5.35
CA GLN A 226 7.82 16.26 -5.05
C GLN A 226 7.47 16.70 -3.63
N GLU A 227 6.17 16.66 -3.32
CA GLU A 227 5.63 16.81 -1.96
C GLU A 227 5.18 15.44 -1.44
N TYR A 228 5.49 15.16 -0.17
CA TYR A 228 5.03 13.97 0.54
C TYR A 228 4.26 14.37 1.80
N SER A 229 3.05 13.85 1.93
CA SER A 229 2.15 14.14 3.04
C SER A 229 2.15 13.02 4.07
N ILE A 230 2.23 13.38 5.35
CA ILE A 230 2.27 12.43 6.46
C ILE A 230 1.58 13.01 7.70
N LYS A 231 1.04 12.16 8.59
CA LYS A 231 0.43 12.62 9.86
C LYS A 231 1.44 12.69 10.99
N PRO A 232 1.24 13.57 12.00
CA PRO A 232 2.01 13.52 13.23
C PRO A 232 2.01 12.12 13.86
N GLY A 233 3.16 11.71 14.38
CA GLY A 233 3.40 10.40 14.98
C GLY A 233 3.76 9.29 13.98
N GLN A 234 3.48 9.44 12.68
CA GLN A 234 3.80 8.44 11.67
C GLN A 234 5.27 8.47 11.26
N GLU A 235 5.74 7.36 10.69
CA GLU A 235 7.11 7.18 10.23
C GLU A 235 7.15 6.85 8.73
N PHE A 236 8.17 7.34 8.04
CA PHE A 236 8.44 7.02 6.63
C PHE A 236 9.91 6.70 6.40
N VAL A 237 10.21 6.04 5.28
CA VAL A 237 11.56 5.67 4.88
C VAL A 237 11.91 6.39 3.58
N LEU A 238 13.06 7.07 3.57
CA LEU A 238 13.72 7.58 2.38
C LEU A 238 14.89 6.65 2.06
N SER A 239 15.02 6.21 0.81
CA SER A 239 16.13 5.40 0.33
C SER A 239 16.75 6.01 -0.91
N LEU A 240 18.08 6.13 -0.96
CA LEU A 240 18.80 6.66 -2.12
C LEU A 240 20.00 5.79 -2.46
N ALA A 241 20.26 5.58 -3.75
CA ALA A 241 21.44 4.90 -4.26
C ALA A 241 22.72 5.53 -3.68
N SER A 242 23.66 4.69 -3.28
CA SER A 242 24.87 5.08 -2.56
C SER A 242 25.99 4.08 -2.84
N ASN A 243 27.19 4.57 -3.06
CA ASN A 243 28.39 3.73 -3.17
C ASN A 243 29.40 4.08 -2.08
N SER A 244 29.33 3.38 -0.95
CA SER A 244 30.17 3.64 0.23
C SER A 244 31.67 3.45 -0.03
N THR A 245 32.04 2.72 -1.08
CA THR A 245 33.46 2.46 -1.44
C THR A 245 34.12 3.58 -2.24
N THR A 246 33.35 4.55 -2.74
CA THR A 246 33.86 5.65 -3.59
C THR A 246 34.22 6.92 -2.80
N GLY A 247 33.94 6.93 -1.50
CA GLY A 247 34.08 8.10 -0.64
C GLY A 247 32.95 9.14 -0.76
N TYR A 248 32.02 8.96 -1.70
CA TYR A 248 30.82 9.81 -1.78
C TYR A 248 29.80 9.40 -0.72
N VAL A 249 29.27 10.39 0.00
CA VAL A 249 28.22 10.20 1.00
C VAL A 249 27.08 11.19 0.74
N TRP A 250 25.87 10.78 1.10
CA TRP A 250 24.75 11.70 1.21
C TRP A 250 24.84 12.44 2.54
N ASP A 251 24.91 13.76 2.44
CA ASP A 251 24.91 14.68 3.58
C ASP A 251 23.75 15.68 3.48
N PHE A 252 23.20 16.11 4.60
CA PHE A 252 22.09 17.07 4.61
C PHE A 252 22.65 18.47 4.37
N SER A 253 22.32 19.06 3.21
CA SER A 253 22.83 20.39 2.84
C SER A 253 22.17 21.53 3.59
N LYS A 254 20.90 21.32 3.96
CA LYS A 254 20.16 22.04 4.99
C LYS A 254 19.51 20.95 5.84
N SER A 255 19.69 21.02 7.16
CA SER A 255 18.93 20.15 8.05
C SER A 255 17.43 20.40 7.80
N TYR A 256 16.65 19.32 7.79
CA TYR A 256 15.21 19.45 7.99
C TYR A 256 14.94 20.06 9.37
N ASP A 257 13.73 20.56 9.61
CA ASP A 257 13.35 21.10 10.92
C ASP A 257 13.24 19.94 11.93
N ASP A 258 14.17 19.88 12.89
CA ASP A 258 14.27 18.84 13.91
C ASP A 258 13.15 18.90 14.96
N LYS A 259 12.36 19.99 14.95
CA LYS A 259 11.11 20.09 15.71
C LYS A 259 9.93 19.47 14.96
N LEU A 260 10.05 19.24 13.66
CA LEU A 260 9.01 18.66 12.81
C LEU A 260 9.31 17.20 12.46
N LEU A 261 10.58 16.86 12.24
CA LEU A 261 11.02 15.50 11.92
C LEU A 261 12.12 15.01 12.85
N GLU A 262 12.04 13.75 13.26
CA GLU A 262 13.10 13.03 13.96
C GLU A 262 13.73 11.99 13.02
N LEU A 263 15.06 11.96 12.90
CA LEU A 263 15.76 10.87 12.23
C LEU A 263 15.92 9.71 13.21
N VAL A 264 15.07 8.70 13.05
CA VAL A 264 14.99 7.52 13.92
C VAL A 264 16.11 6.52 13.62
N ALA A 265 16.43 6.33 12.35
CA ALA A 265 17.47 5.38 11.94
C ALA A 265 18.14 5.80 10.62
N LYS A 266 19.42 5.47 10.48
CA LYS A 266 20.18 5.55 9.22
C LYS A 266 20.94 4.24 9.03
N THR A 267 20.82 3.64 7.86
CA THR A 267 21.52 2.39 7.51
C THR A 267 21.93 2.35 6.04
N TYR A 268 22.92 1.54 5.72
CA TYR A 268 23.38 1.26 4.36
C TYR A 268 23.31 -0.24 4.08
N LYS A 269 22.77 -0.59 2.92
CA LYS A 269 22.70 -1.97 2.43
C LYS A 269 23.33 -2.07 1.04
N THR A 270 24.13 -3.11 0.81
CA THR A 270 24.73 -3.42 -0.50
C THR A 270 23.73 -4.17 -1.41
N ASP A 271 23.86 -4.02 -2.73
CA ASP A 271 22.93 -4.60 -3.71
C ASP A 271 23.07 -6.14 -3.92
N SER A 272 24.04 -6.80 -3.28
CA SER A 272 24.20 -8.27 -3.36
C SER A 272 24.75 -8.90 -2.09
N PRO A 273 24.37 -10.15 -1.77
CA PRO A 273 25.00 -10.91 -0.70
C PRO A 273 26.36 -11.45 -1.16
N ALA A 274 27.39 -11.21 -0.34
CA ALA A 274 28.65 -11.95 -0.30
C ALA A 274 29.45 -12.08 -1.63
N ASN A 275 29.97 -10.96 -2.13
CA ASN A 275 31.34 -10.95 -2.66
C ASN A 275 32.08 -9.79 -1.99
N ALA A 276 32.46 -10.00 -0.72
CA ALA A 276 33.10 -9.02 0.17
C ALA A 276 34.46 -8.47 -0.33
N ASN A 277 34.87 -8.78 -1.56
CA ASN A 277 36.18 -8.45 -2.14
C ASN A 277 36.10 -7.54 -3.38
N LEU A 278 34.93 -7.04 -3.77
CA LEU A 278 34.82 -6.10 -4.90
C LEU A 278 34.73 -4.66 -4.39
N ALA A 279 35.87 -3.96 -4.39
CA ALA A 279 35.88 -2.51 -4.27
C ALA A 279 35.07 -1.89 -5.44
N GLY A 280 34.17 -0.95 -5.16
CA GLY A 280 33.31 -0.29 -6.16
C GLY A 280 31.84 -0.69 -6.12
N GLN A 281 31.41 -1.60 -5.24
CA GLN A 281 30.02 -2.07 -5.21
C GLN A 281 29.04 -0.98 -4.71
N GLY A 282 27.98 -0.76 -5.49
CA GLY A 282 26.85 0.10 -5.11
C GLY A 282 25.94 -0.54 -4.07
N GLY A 283 25.09 0.29 -3.49
CA GLY A 283 24.04 -0.08 -2.55
C GLY A 283 23.06 1.07 -2.38
N ARG A 284 22.31 1.05 -1.28
CA ARG A 284 21.37 2.11 -0.91
C ARG A 284 21.54 2.51 0.53
N THR A 285 21.45 3.81 0.80
CA THR A 285 21.32 4.34 2.15
C THR A 285 19.85 4.58 2.44
N TYR A 286 19.40 4.18 3.63
CA TYR A 286 18.04 4.33 4.12
C TYR A 286 18.04 5.24 5.33
N TRP A 287 17.07 6.14 5.38
CA TRP A 287 16.78 7.01 6.52
C TRP A 287 15.34 6.81 6.91
N LYS A 288 15.11 6.49 8.19
CA LYS A 288 13.77 6.41 8.77
C LYS A 288 13.49 7.68 9.54
N PHE A 289 12.43 8.37 9.17
CA PHE A 289 11.98 9.59 9.82
C PHE A 289 10.68 9.37 10.56
N LYS A 290 10.49 10.09 11.66
CA LYS A 290 9.21 10.22 12.36
C LYS A 290 8.72 11.66 12.31
N ALA A 291 7.47 11.85 11.91
CA ALA A 291 6.79 13.13 11.98
C ALA A 291 6.38 13.43 13.42
N LEU A 292 6.75 14.60 13.94
CA LEU A 292 6.54 14.94 15.35
C LEU A 292 5.26 15.76 15.57
N GLN A 293 5.06 16.80 14.77
CA GLN A 293 3.93 17.72 14.86
C GLN A 293 3.63 18.33 13.49
N THR A 294 2.46 18.96 13.37
CA THR A 294 2.04 19.58 12.11
C THR A 294 2.97 20.72 11.68
N GLY A 295 3.15 20.86 10.37
CA GLY A 295 4.06 21.84 9.78
C GLY A 295 4.56 21.42 8.41
N LYS A 296 5.33 22.30 7.77
CA LYS A 296 6.00 22.01 6.49
C LYS A 296 7.50 22.11 6.68
N THR A 297 8.22 21.11 6.18
CA THR A 297 9.68 21.12 6.16
C THR A 297 10.19 20.56 4.83
N GLU A 298 11.49 20.65 4.62
CA GLU A 298 12.13 20.17 3.39
C GLU A 298 13.36 19.36 3.76
N ILE A 299 13.52 18.20 3.12
CA ILE A 299 14.73 17.41 3.21
C ILE A 299 15.57 17.70 1.97
N GLU A 300 16.74 18.29 2.14
CA GLU A 300 17.72 18.54 1.05
C GLU A 300 19.01 17.76 1.34
N LEU A 301 19.41 16.88 0.42
CA LEU A 301 20.63 16.07 0.52
C LEU A 301 21.57 16.34 -0.65
N ARG A 302 22.88 16.24 -0.39
CA ARG A 302 23.96 16.36 -1.37
C ARG A 302 24.83 15.12 -1.34
N TYR A 303 25.07 14.55 -2.52
CA TYR A 303 25.96 13.42 -2.69
C TYR A 303 27.36 13.91 -3.09
N ALA A 304 28.27 13.96 -2.13
CA ALA A 304 29.60 14.51 -2.32
C ALA A 304 30.65 13.78 -1.49
N ARG A 305 31.92 13.98 -1.83
CA ARG A 305 33.05 13.65 -0.96
C ARG A 305 33.27 14.82 0.00
N PRO A 306 33.08 14.65 1.32
CA PRO A 306 33.12 15.76 2.28
C PRO A 306 34.45 16.54 2.31
N TRP A 307 35.53 15.91 1.83
CA TRP A 307 36.88 16.49 1.76
C TRP A 307 37.20 17.20 0.43
N GLU A 308 36.29 17.19 -0.56
CA GLU A 308 36.48 17.88 -1.84
C GLU A 308 35.61 19.15 -1.91
N SER A 309 36.20 20.29 -2.25
CA SER A 309 35.47 21.56 -2.45
C SER A 309 34.92 21.69 -3.88
N VAL A 310 34.19 20.67 -4.33
CA VAL A 310 33.58 20.58 -5.66
C VAL A 310 32.05 20.56 -5.54
N GLN A 311 31.35 20.85 -6.65
CA GLN A 311 29.90 20.71 -6.69
C GLN A 311 29.51 19.24 -6.39
N PRO A 312 28.40 19.01 -5.67
CA PRO A 312 27.96 17.66 -5.36
C PRO A 312 27.65 16.90 -6.66
N ALA A 313 27.95 15.60 -6.69
CA ALA A 313 27.67 14.76 -7.84
C ALA A 313 26.16 14.60 -8.09
N GLN A 314 25.36 14.62 -7.02
CA GLN A 314 23.91 14.59 -7.07
C GLN A 314 23.31 15.41 -5.93
N THR A 315 22.08 15.87 -6.14
CA THR A 315 21.26 16.50 -5.11
C THR A 315 19.91 15.83 -5.06
N TYR A 316 19.35 15.71 -3.86
CA TYR A 316 17.98 15.27 -3.64
C TYR A 316 17.27 16.29 -2.78
N LYS A 317 15.98 16.47 -3.04
CA LYS A 317 15.12 17.43 -2.37
C LYS A 317 13.70 16.90 -2.38
N ILE A 318 13.00 17.00 -1.26
CA ILE A 318 11.59 16.65 -1.14
C ILE A 318 10.92 17.55 -0.09
N ALA A 319 9.73 18.05 -0.41
CA ALA A 319 8.90 18.79 0.54
C ALA A 319 8.10 17.82 1.39
N ILE A 320 8.12 17.99 2.71
CA ILE A 320 7.36 17.17 3.65
C ILE A 320 6.26 18.03 4.26
N ASN A 321 5.01 17.62 4.05
CA ASN A 321 3.83 18.25 4.60
C ASN A 321 3.26 17.39 5.73
N ILE A 322 3.41 17.84 6.97
CA ILE A 322 2.92 17.14 8.15
C ILE A 322 1.58 17.75 8.55
N ALA A 323 0.50 17.00 8.36
CA ALA A 323 -0.86 17.46 8.62
C ALA A 323 -1.71 16.31 9.16
N ASP A 324 -2.67 16.62 10.06
CA ASP A 324 -3.59 15.62 10.61
C ASP A 324 -4.53 15.02 9.55
N GLU A 325 -4.64 15.69 8.39
CA GLU A 325 -5.52 15.34 7.29
C GLU A 325 -4.72 15.38 5.97
N THR A 326 -4.74 14.26 5.24
CA THR A 326 -4.28 14.19 3.84
C THR A 326 -5.27 14.96 2.96
N GLY A 327 -5.17 16.28 2.91
CA GLY A 327 -5.80 17.12 1.86
C GLY A 327 -7.32 17.00 1.62
N GLN A 328 -8.08 16.28 2.45
CA GLN A 328 -9.53 16.33 2.50
C GLN A 328 -9.88 17.06 3.79
N GLU A 329 -10.18 18.35 3.68
CA GLU A 329 -10.78 19.10 4.78
C GLU A 329 -12.14 18.46 5.08
N THR A 330 -12.20 17.61 6.11
CA THR A 330 -13.49 17.27 6.71
C THR A 330 -14.03 18.54 7.38
N PRO A 331 -15.23 19.04 7.02
CA PRO A 331 -15.83 20.16 7.74
C PRO A 331 -15.93 19.82 9.22
N ALA A 332 -15.67 20.79 10.09
CA ALA A 332 -15.79 20.60 11.52
C ALA A 332 -17.15 19.96 11.88
N GLY A 333 -17.13 18.69 12.27
CA GLY A 333 -18.29 17.93 12.73
C GLY A 333 -18.88 16.89 11.77
N ILE A 334 -18.68 16.96 10.45
CA ILE A 334 -19.25 15.97 9.51
C ILE A 334 -18.23 14.85 9.23
N SER A 335 -18.66 13.60 9.34
CA SER A 335 -17.81 12.43 9.03
C SER A 335 -18.60 11.29 8.38
N VAL A 336 -17.93 10.43 7.63
CA VAL A 336 -18.47 9.16 7.16
C VAL A 336 -17.85 8.04 8.00
N GLN A 337 -18.70 7.30 8.71
CA GLN A 337 -18.31 6.12 9.47
C GLN A 337 -18.75 4.85 8.76
N THR A 338 -18.24 3.71 9.19
CA THR A 338 -18.67 2.40 8.69
C THR A 338 -19.79 1.84 9.55
N LYS A 339 -20.90 1.45 8.92
CA LYS A 339 -21.92 0.59 9.51
C LYS A 339 -21.79 -0.82 8.92
N ALA A 340 -21.49 -1.79 9.78
CA ALA A 340 -21.25 -3.16 9.35
C ALA A 340 -22.53 -4.02 9.45
N TYR A 341 -22.82 -4.77 8.40
CA TYR A 341 -23.84 -5.82 8.37
C TYR A 341 -23.19 -7.11 7.91
N ASN A 342 -23.01 -8.04 8.84
CA ASN A 342 -22.42 -9.34 8.55
C ASN A 342 -23.47 -10.41 8.77
N HIS A 343 -23.61 -11.31 7.81
CA HIS A 343 -24.57 -12.39 7.87
C HIS A 343 -23.97 -13.62 7.22
N LEU A 344 -24.05 -14.75 7.93
CA LEU A 344 -23.67 -16.06 7.39
C LEU A 344 -24.94 -16.92 7.35
N ALA A 345 -25.39 -17.22 6.14
CA ALA A 345 -26.53 -18.09 5.88
C ALA A 345 -26.06 -19.38 5.18
N GLU A 346 -26.94 -20.37 5.06
CA GLU A 346 -26.64 -21.58 4.30
C GLU A 346 -26.32 -21.20 2.84
N TYR A 347 -25.10 -21.50 2.39
CA TYR A 347 -24.56 -21.16 1.07
C TYR A 347 -24.42 -19.66 0.74
N MET A 348 -24.45 -18.76 1.73
CA MET A 348 -24.20 -17.33 1.50
C MET A 348 -23.41 -16.68 2.62
N GLU A 349 -22.36 -15.94 2.25
CA GLU A 349 -21.64 -15.04 3.14
C GLU A 349 -21.86 -13.59 2.72
N THR A 350 -22.25 -12.75 3.69
CA THR A 350 -22.45 -11.31 3.51
C THR A 350 -21.55 -10.54 4.47
N ASN A 351 -20.79 -9.57 3.94
CA ASN A 351 -20.02 -8.59 4.73
C ASN A 351 -20.18 -7.19 4.11
N LEU A 352 -21.10 -6.39 4.64
CA LEU A 352 -21.40 -5.07 4.11
C LEU A 352 -20.82 -4.00 5.03
N ARG A 353 -19.84 -3.24 4.54
CA ARG A 353 -19.26 -2.06 5.18
C ARG A 353 -19.81 -0.81 4.52
N ILE A 354 -20.97 -0.37 5.00
CA ILE A 354 -21.80 0.67 4.40
C ILE A 354 -21.42 2.04 4.97
N PRO A 355 -21.40 3.12 4.16
CA PRO A 355 -21.14 4.46 4.66
C PRO A 355 -22.30 4.94 5.57
N CYS A 356 -21.94 5.66 6.64
CA CYS A 356 -22.86 6.19 7.63
C CYS A 356 -22.43 7.63 7.98
N LEU A 357 -23.15 8.61 7.46
CA LEU A 357 -22.94 10.03 7.74
C LEU A 357 -23.28 10.36 9.19
N GLN A 358 -22.43 11.18 9.79
CA GLN A 358 -22.57 11.72 11.14
C GLN A 358 -22.31 13.23 11.12
N GLY A 359 -23.02 13.96 11.98
CA GLY A 359 -22.81 15.38 12.24
C GLY A 359 -23.37 16.34 11.20
N LEU A 360 -24.27 15.88 10.33
CA LEU A 360 -25.01 16.78 9.45
C LEU A 360 -26.02 17.60 10.29
N ALA A 361 -26.10 18.91 10.03
CA ALA A 361 -27.00 19.80 10.77
C ALA A 361 -28.49 19.44 10.58
N ASP A 362 -28.87 18.90 9.42
CA ASP A 362 -30.18 18.34 9.17
C ASP A 362 -30.18 16.83 9.48
N GLU A 363 -30.59 16.48 10.70
CA GLU A 363 -30.67 15.08 11.16
C GLU A 363 -31.67 14.24 10.35
N THR A 364 -32.69 14.86 9.76
CA THR A 364 -33.69 14.16 8.94
C THR A 364 -33.06 13.76 7.61
N LEU A 365 -32.33 14.68 6.98
CA LEU A 365 -31.57 14.38 5.77
C LEU A 365 -30.47 13.36 6.04
N GLN A 366 -29.75 13.47 7.17
CA GLN A 366 -28.74 12.49 7.57
C GLN A 366 -29.32 11.08 7.64
N THR A 367 -30.45 10.94 8.33
CA THR A 367 -31.13 9.65 8.48
C THR A 367 -31.56 9.11 7.12
N LYS A 368 -32.15 9.96 6.27
CA LYS A 368 -32.57 9.59 4.92
C LYS A 368 -31.41 9.09 4.05
N LEU A 369 -30.25 9.76 4.09
CA LEU A 369 -29.06 9.34 3.33
C LEU A 369 -28.47 8.03 3.88
N ASN A 370 -28.40 7.89 5.20
CA ASN A 370 -27.93 6.65 5.83
C ASN A 370 -28.85 5.46 5.52
N ASP A 371 -30.16 5.67 5.57
CA ASP A 371 -31.15 4.65 5.21
C ASP A 371 -31.03 4.27 3.73
N ARG A 372 -30.80 5.24 2.84
CA ARG A 372 -30.54 4.97 1.41
C ARG A 372 -29.34 4.07 1.21
N PHE A 373 -28.17 4.38 1.79
CA PHE A 373 -26.97 3.54 1.64
C PHE A 373 -27.20 2.10 2.13
N VAL A 374 -27.95 1.94 3.23
CA VAL A 374 -28.32 0.64 3.76
C VAL A 374 -29.29 -0.09 2.81
N GLN A 375 -30.32 0.59 2.33
CA GLN A 375 -31.31 0.02 1.42
C GLN A 375 -30.70 -0.44 0.10
N ASP A 376 -29.76 0.33 -0.46
CA ASP A 376 -29.06 -0.03 -1.69
C ASP A 376 -28.31 -1.37 -1.53
N ALA A 377 -27.61 -1.55 -0.41
CA ALA A 377 -26.87 -2.78 -0.14
C ALA A 377 -27.80 -3.98 0.19
N LEU A 378 -28.83 -3.76 1.00
CA LEU A 378 -29.76 -4.84 1.39
C LEU A 378 -30.69 -5.28 0.26
N SER A 379 -31.01 -4.38 -0.67
CA SER A 379 -31.71 -4.72 -1.91
C SER A 379 -30.89 -5.66 -2.79
N LEU A 380 -29.57 -5.42 -2.89
CA LEU A 380 -28.66 -6.31 -3.62
C LEU A 380 -28.54 -7.67 -2.93
N GLU A 381 -28.36 -7.69 -1.60
CA GLU A 381 -28.36 -8.94 -0.82
C GLU A 381 -29.62 -9.76 -1.07
N LYS A 382 -30.79 -9.11 -1.04
CA LYS A 382 -32.08 -9.75 -1.30
C LYS A 382 -32.18 -10.32 -2.72
N SER A 383 -31.65 -9.63 -3.73
CA SER A 383 -31.58 -10.14 -5.10
C SER A 383 -30.73 -11.41 -5.17
N LEU A 384 -29.52 -11.37 -4.58
CA LEU A 384 -28.61 -12.51 -4.56
C LEU A 384 -29.17 -13.71 -3.79
N GLN A 385 -29.96 -13.49 -2.73
CA GLN A 385 -30.66 -14.55 -2.03
C GLN A 385 -31.70 -15.25 -2.92
N ALA A 386 -32.40 -14.51 -3.78
CA ALA A 386 -33.33 -15.11 -4.74
C ALA A 386 -32.58 -15.92 -5.81
N ASP A 387 -31.47 -15.40 -6.32
CA ASP A 387 -30.61 -16.09 -7.28
C ASP A 387 -30.01 -17.37 -6.68
N LEU A 388 -29.59 -17.32 -5.40
CA LEU A 388 -29.06 -18.47 -4.68
C LEU A 388 -30.10 -19.59 -4.54
N GLN A 389 -31.36 -19.26 -4.24
CA GLN A 389 -32.42 -20.26 -4.15
C GLN A 389 -32.60 -21.02 -5.48
N GLN A 390 -32.57 -20.29 -6.60
CA GLN A 390 -32.64 -20.89 -7.93
C GLN A 390 -31.39 -21.74 -8.22
N TYR A 391 -30.20 -21.22 -7.93
CA TYR A 391 -28.92 -21.91 -8.13
C TYR A 391 -28.85 -23.23 -7.36
N VAL A 392 -29.29 -23.25 -6.10
CA VAL A 392 -29.33 -24.48 -5.27
C VAL A 392 -30.31 -25.50 -5.84
N ALA A 393 -31.49 -25.06 -6.30
CA ALA A 393 -32.47 -25.95 -6.92
C ALA A 393 -31.93 -26.59 -8.20
N ASP A 394 -31.22 -25.83 -9.03
CA ASP A 394 -30.58 -26.34 -10.24
C ASP A 394 -29.40 -27.27 -9.93
N ALA A 395 -28.57 -26.94 -8.93
CA ALA A 395 -27.47 -27.79 -8.47
C ALA A 395 -27.95 -29.18 -8.03
N GLN A 396 -29.05 -29.22 -7.28
CA GLN A 396 -29.68 -30.47 -6.84
C GLN A 396 -30.31 -31.25 -8.00
N LYS A 397 -30.89 -30.55 -8.98
CA LYS A 397 -31.54 -31.16 -10.14
C LYS A 397 -30.54 -31.76 -11.12
N TYR A 398 -29.39 -31.11 -11.31
CA TYR A 398 -28.38 -31.46 -12.31
C TYR A 398 -27.12 -32.10 -11.72
N ASP A 399 -27.07 -32.28 -10.39
CA ASP A 399 -26.02 -32.97 -9.63
C ASP A 399 -24.62 -32.35 -9.81
N TYR A 400 -24.50 -31.05 -9.55
CA TYR A 400 -23.22 -30.34 -9.49
C TYR A 400 -23.01 -29.69 -8.10
N PRO A 401 -21.75 -29.49 -7.66
CA PRO A 401 -21.47 -28.97 -6.32
C PRO A 401 -21.98 -27.53 -6.13
N ILE A 402 -22.52 -27.25 -4.95
CA ILE A 402 -22.98 -25.91 -4.55
C ILE A 402 -21.78 -25.12 -4.04
N HIS A 403 -21.50 -23.99 -4.67
CA HIS A 403 -20.55 -23.00 -4.16
C HIS A 403 -21.28 -21.93 -3.33
N ASN A 404 -20.65 -21.46 -2.26
CA ASN A 404 -21.20 -20.37 -1.47
C ASN A 404 -21.25 -19.08 -2.30
N PHE A 405 -22.38 -18.39 -2.27
CA PHE A 405 -22.47 -17.02 -2.74
C PHE A 405 -21.73 -16.11 -1.75
N VAL A 406 -21.13 -15.04 -2.27
CA VAL A 406 -20.46 -14.02 -1.46
C VAL A 406 -20.99 -12.66 -1.89
N LEU A 407 -21.32 -11.80 -0.91
CA LEU A 407 -21.60 -10.39 -1.14
C LEU A 407 -20.78 -9.55 -0.17
N TYR A 408 -19.84 -8.77 -0.70
CA TYR A 408 -19.06 -7.81 0.06
C TYR A 408 -19.34 -6.39 -0.43
N ALA A 409 -19.49 -5.46 0.52
CA ALA A 409 -19.57 -4.04 0.21
C ALA A 409 -18.50 -3.26 0.97
N ARG A 410 -17.77 -2.37 0.31
CA ARG A 410 -16.81 -1.48 0.97
C ARG A 410 -16.83 -0.11 0.35
N PHE A 411 -17.03 0.91 1.18
CA PHE A 411 -16.92 2.29 0.72
C PHE A 411 -15.48 2.80 0.73
N GLN A 412 -15.17 3.67 -0.23
CA GLN A 412 -13.94 4.44 -0.27
C GLN A 412 -14.30 5.93 -0.19
N PRO A 413 -13.74 6.70 0.76
CA PRO A 413 -14.00 8.13 0.84
C PRO A 413 -13.35 8.86 -0.35
N GLY A 414 -14.13 9.69 -1.04
CA GLY A 414 -13.67 10.49 -2.19
C GLY A 414 -13.41 11.95 -1.83
N TYR A 415 -14.46 12.69 -1.51
CA TYR A 415 -14.40 14.09 -1.10
C TYR A 415 -15.58 14.39 -0.16
N LEU A 416 -15.35 15.19 0.87
CA LEU A 416 -16.39 15.59 1.80
C LEU A 416 -16.23 17.06 2.15
N SER A 417 -17.28 17.85 1.97
CA SER A 417 -17.40 19.24 2.42
C SER A 417 -18.72 19.44 3.19
N SER A 418 -18.98 20.67 3.63
CA SER A 418 -20.23 21.01 4.34
C SER A 418 -21.46 20.93 3.43
N ARG A 419 -21.24 20.85 2.12
CA ARG A 419 -22.26 20.88 1.08
C ARG A 419 -22.21 19.70 0.13
N PHE A 420 -21.07 19.02 0.00
CA PHE A 420 -20.91 17.99 -1.02
C PHE A 420 -20.26 16.74 -0.44
N LEU A 421 -20.84 15.59 -0.75
CA LEU A 421 -20.27 14.28 -0.48
C LEU A 421 -19.99 13.58 -1.81
N SER A 422 -18.76 13.13 -2.01
CA SER A 422 -18.38 12.22 -3.07
C SER A 422 -17.70 11.00 -2.45
N LEU A 423 -18.23 9.80 -2.69
CA LEU A 423 -17.61 8.55 -2.27
C LEU A 423 -17.97 7.45 -3.27
N THR A 424 -17.31 6.31 -3.17
CA THR A 424 -17.71 5.10 -3.89
C THR A 424 -18.04 3.99 -2.91
N VAL A 425 -18.89 3.05 -3.32
CA VAL A 425 -19.10 1.77 -2.65
C VAL A 425 -18.86 0.66 -3.67
N ASP A 426 -17.86 -0.17 -3.41
CA ASP A 426 -17.60 -1.36 -4.21
C ASP A 426 -18.49 -2.49 -3.70
N TYR A 427 -19.36 -3.00 -4.56
CA TYR A 427 -20.18 -4.18 -4.34
C TYR A 427 -19.58 -5.37 -5.08
N TYR A 428 -18.82 -6.18 -4.37
CA TYR A 428 -18.31 -7.45 -4.88
C TYR A 428 -19.33 -8.56 -4.67
N GLN A 429 -19.65 -9.30 -5.72
CA GLN A 429 -20.50 -10.48 -5.67
C GLN A 429 -19.83 -11.69 -6.30
N TYR A 430 -19.98 -12.86 -5.70
CA TYR A 430 -19.65 -14.14 -6.29
C TYR A 430 -20.87 -15.05 -6.26
N THR A 431 -21.25 -15.59 -7.41
CA THR A 431 -22.49 -16.37 -7.60
C THR A 431 -22.24 -17.76 -8.20
N GLY A 432 -21.05 -18.32 -7.96
CA GLY A 432 -20.69 -19.68 -8.41
C GLY A 432 -20.13 -19.76 -9.83
N GLY A 433 -19.82 -18.62 -10.46
CA GLY A 433 -19.16 -18.55 -11.77
C GLY A 433 -17.63 -18.74 -11.70
N ALA A 434 -16.93 -18.44 -12.81
CA ALA A 434 -15.47 -18.53 -12.85
C ALA A 434 -14.76 -17.49 -11.96
N HIS A 435 -15.40 -16.34 -11.74
CA HIS A 435 -14.91 -15.25 -10.90
C HIS A 435 -16.09 -14.44 -10.34
N GLY A 436 -15.82 -13.60 -9.35
CA GLY A 436 -16.79 -12.61 -8.88
C GLY A 436 -16.93 -11.43 -9.84
N ASN A 437 -17.86 -10.54 -9.55
CA ASN A 437 -18.06 -9.28 -10.26
C ASN A 437 -18.06 -8.15 -9.23
N THR A 438 -17.40 -7.05 -9.55
CA THR A 438 -17.41 -5.84 -8.71
C THR A 438 -18.09 -4.72 -9.46
N GLU A 439 -19.14 -4.16 -8.85
CA GLU A 439 -19.71 -2.87 -9.25
C GLU A 439 -19.12 -1.79 -8.34
N ARG A 440 -18.44 -0.79 -8.91
CA ARG A 440 -18.05 0.41 -8.16
C ARG A 440 -19.15 1.44 -8.32
N ARG A 441 -19.96 1.62 -7.27
CA ARG A 441 -21.08 2.56 -7.29
C ARG A 441 -20.67 3.91 -6.71
N PRO A 442 -20.62 4.99 -7.50
CA PRO A 442 -20.37 6.32 -6.98
C PRO A 442 -21.61 6.93 -6.31
N TYR A 443 -21.37 7.77 -5.31
CA TYR A 443 -22.37 8.61 -4.65
C TYR A 443 -21.85 10.04 -4.62
N ASN A 444 -22.49 10.94 -5.36
CA ASN A 444 -22.15 12.35 -5.45
C ASN A 444 -23.35 13.19 -5.02
N ILE A 445 -23.40 13.59 -3.76
CA ILE A 445 -24.62 14.10 -3.10
C ILE A 445 -24.43 15.54 -2.65
N ASP A 446 -25.35 16.43 -3.04
CA ASP A 446 -25.49 17.74 -2.42
C ASP A 446 -26.13 17.58 -1.03
N LEU A 447 -25.36 17.81 0.02
CA LEU A 447 -25.75 17.68 1.43
C LEU A 447 -26.72 18.77 1.91
N GLN A 448 -27.10 19.74 1.07
CA GLN A 448 -28.21 20.66 1.38
C GLN A 448 -29.56 20.14 0.87
N SER A 449 -29.58 19.53 -0.31
CA SER A 449 -30.82 19.06 -0.95
C SER A 449 -31.07 17.56 -0.77
N GLY A 450 -30.00 16.79 -0.52
CA GLY A 450 -29.99 15.33 -0.51
C GLY A 450 -30.11 14.68 -1.89
N LEU A 451 -29.92 15.45 -2.96
CA LEU A 451 -30.01 14.97 -4.35
C LEU A 451 -28.63 14.60 -4.89
N ASP A 452 -28.60 13.63 -5.79
CA ASP A 452 -27.40 13.29 -6.54
C ASP A 452 -27.09 14.38 -7.56
N LEU A 453 -25.81 14.72 -7.68
CA LEU A 453 -25.28 15.60 -8.70
C LEU A 453 -24.81 14.76 -9.88
N ALA A 454 -25.41 14.99 -11.05
CA ALA A 454 -24.89 14.45 -12.29
C ALA A 454 -23.57 15.13 -12.65
N LEU A 455 -22.78 14.52 -13.55
CA LEU A 455 -21.48 15.06 -13.94
C LEU A 455 -21.58 16.50 -14.48
N LYS A 456 -22.62 16.78 -15.27
CA LYS A 456 -22.92 18.13 -15.79
C LYS A 456 -23.16 19.18 -14.69
N ASP A 457 -23.63 18.78 -13.52
CA ASP A 457 -23.99 19.69 -12.43
C ASP A 457 -22.75 20.25 -11.71
N LEU A 458 -21.56 19.69 -11.99
CA LEU A 458 -20.27 20.20 -11.51
C LEU A 458 -19.77 21.41 -12.31
N PHE A 459 -20.40 21.73 -13.44
CA PHE A 459 -19.93 22.75 -14.36
C PHE A 459 -20.92 23.91 -14.51
N VAL A 460 -20.42 25.05 -14.97
CA VAL A 460 -21.28 26.16 -15.39
C VAL A 460 -22.10 25.77 -16.64
N ASN A 461 -23.29 26.34 -16.76
CA ASN A 461 -24.21 26.04 -17.86
C ASN A 461 -23.55 26.22 -19.24
N ASN A 462 -23.86 25.32 -20.18
CA ASN A 462 -23.35 25.28 -21.55
C ASN A 462 -21.82 25.13 -21.68
N TYR A 463 -21.13 24.63 -20.65
CA TYR A 463 -19.73 24.27 -20.75
C TYR A 463 -19.55 22.87 -21.37
N ASP A 464 -18.66 22.75 -22.34
CA ASP A 464 -18.31 21.48 -22.98
C ASP A 464 -17.23 20.74 -22.15
N TYR A 465 -17.66 20.17 -21.02
CA TYR A 465 -16.79 19.38 -20.15
C TYR A 465 -16.41 18.04 -20.78
N THR A 466 -17.29 17.48 -21.62
CA THR A 466 -17.11 16.18 -22.30
C THR A 466 -15.85 16.19 -23.16
N SER A 467 -15.65 17.21 -23.99
CA SER A 467 -14.44 17.30 -24.84
C SER A 467 -13.14 17.35 -24.04
N VAL A 468 -13.15 18.00 -22.87
CA VAL A 468 -11.96 18.11 -22.00
C VAL A 468 -11.66 16.76 -21.34
N ILE A 469 -12.69 16.10 -20.80
CA ILE A 469 -12.55 14.79 -20.15
C ILE A 469 -12.14 13.73 -21.18
N ASP A 470 -12.83 13.63 -22.32
CA ASP A 470 -12.53 12.67 -23.37
C ASP A 470 -11.11 12.85 -23.92
N GLY A 471 -10.67 14.11 -24.06
CA GLY A 471 -9.31 14.43 -24.50
C GLY A 471 -8.26 13.90 -23.52
N GLU A 472 -8.48 14.09 -22.23
CA GLU A 472 -7.56 13.63 -21.19
C GLU A 472 -7.60 12.10 -21.00
N ILE A 473 -8.77 11.47 -21.09
CA ILE A 473 -8.89 9.99 -21.08
C ILE A 473 -8.14 9.40 -22.28
N LYS A 474 -8.35 9.94 -23.50
CA LYS A 474 -7.62 9.49 -24.70
C LYS A 474 -6.11 9.68 -24.52
N ASN A 475 -5.69 10.79 -23.91
CA ASN A 475 -4.28 11.04 -23.61
C ASN A 475 -3.72 9.99 -22.64
N GLN A 476 -4.45 9.64 -21.58
CA GLN A 476 -4.04 8.61 -20.61
C GLN A 476 -4.02 7.21 -21.22
N ILE A 477 -5.01 6.84 -22.04
CA ILE A 477 -5.05 5.56 -22.76
C ILE A 477 -3.84 5.45 -23.72
N ASN A 478 -3.58 6.48 -24.52
CA ASN A 478 -2.52 6.46 -25.54
C ASN A 478 -1.11 6.44 -24.95
N ASN A 479 -0.92 6.99 -23.75
CA ASN A 479 0.36 7.01 -23.05
C ASN A 479 0.47 5.93 -21.96
N GLY A 480 -0.58 5.13 -21.78
CA GLY A 480 -0.65 4.05 -20.80
C GLY A 480 -0.28 2.69 -21.40
N GLU A 481 -0.45 1.65 -20.58
CA GLU A 481 -0.28 0.27 -21.02
C GLU A 481 -1.41 -0.14 -21.99
N PRO A 482 -1.13 -0.95 -23.03
CA PRO A 482 -2.11 -1.38 -24.02
C PRO A 482 -3.03 -2.49 -23.46
N ILE A 483 -3.83 -2.16 -22.45
CA ILE A 483 -4.76 -3.08 -21.78
C ILE A 483 -6.22 -2.83 -22.19
N TYR A 484 -6.51 -1.69 -22.80
CA TYR A 484 -7.86 -1.31 -23.22
C TYR A 484 -8.27 -1.99 -24.53
N PHE A 485 -9.56 -2.19 -24.72
CA PHE A 485 -10.08 -2.69 -25.99
C PHE A 485 -9.85 -1.69 -27.13
N GLU A 486 -9.72 -2.22 -28.35
CA GLU A 486 -9.57 -1.44 -29.57
C GLU A 486 -10.86 -1.38 -30.38
N GLY A 487 -10.94 -0.44 -31.34
CA GLY A 487 -12.07 -0.29 -32.24
C GLY A 487 -13.36 0.07 -31.50
N ASP A 488 -14.49 -0.50 -31.94
CA ASP A 488 -15.83 -0.20 -31.41
C ASP A 488 -16.05 -0.69 -29.96
N MET A 489 -15.19 -1.58 -29.46
CA MET A 489 -15.23 -2.05 -28.06
C MET A 489 -14.38 -1.19 -27.12
N GLY A 490 -13.54 -0.31 -27.66
CA GLY A 490 -12.70 0.60 -26.90
C GLY A 490 -13.43 1.85 -26.42
N PHE A 491 -12.68 2.78 -25.81
CA PHE A 491 -13.23 4.05 -25.34
C PHE A 491 -13.76 4.92 -26.49
N GLN A 492 -15.08 5.19 -26.49
CA GLN A 492 -15.77 6.01 -27.49
C GLN A 492 -16.03 7.46 -27.05
N GLY A 493 -15.75 7.79 -25.79
CA GLY A 493 -16.19 9.01 -25.12
C GLY A 493 -17.03 8.69 -23.89
N ILE A 494 -17.13 9.62 -22.95
CA ILE A 494 -17.97 9.46 -21.75
C ILE A 494 -19.47 9.58 -22.09
N GLY A 495 -20.30 8.85 -21.34
CA GLY A 495 -21.77 9.00 -21.38
C GLY A 495 -22.28 10.26 -20.65
N GLU A 496 -23.57 10.60 -20.85
CA GLU A 496 -24.22 11.68 -20.07
C GLU A 496 -24.30 11.31 -18.58
N ASP A 497 -24.56 10.04 -18.28
CA ASP A 497 -24.67 9.47 -16.93
C ASP A 497 -23.37 8.75 -16.51
N GLN A 498 -22.21 9.20 -17.01
CA GLN A 498 -20.93 8.55 -16.70
C GLN A 498 -20.65 8.55 -15.19
N ASP A 499 -20.28 7.38 -14.66
CA ASP A 499 -19.87 7.23 -13.28
C ASP A 499 -18.62 8.04 -12.98
N TYR A 500 -18.65 8.78 -11.87
CA TYR A 500 -17.53 9.59 -11.43
C TYR A 500 -17.49 9.73 -9.91
N TYR A 501 -16.35 10.11 -9.37
CA TYR A 501 -16.23 10.65 -8.01
C TYR A 501 -15.12 11.71 -7.97
N LEU A 502 -14.99 12.43 -6.87
CA LEU A 502 -13.88 13.36 -6.65
C LEU A 502 -12.91 12.76 -5.64
N GLN A 503 -11.61 12.89 -5.90
CA GLN A 503 -10.55 12.47 -4.99
C GLN A 503 -9.27 13.23 -5.31
N ASP A 504 -8.51 13.64 -4.28
CA ASP A 504 -7.17 14.24 -4.40
C ASP A 504 -7.08 15.43 -5.39
N GLY A 505 -8.11 16.27 -5.46
CA GLY A 505 -8.14 17.42 -6.37
C GLY A 505 -8.35 17.04 -7.84
N ALA A 506 -8.84 15.84 -8.11
CA ALA A 506 -9.21 15.35 -9.44
C ALA A 506 -10.69 14.93 -9.50
N LEU A 507 -11.28 15.07 -10.67
CA LEU A 507 -12.47 14.33 -11.08
C LEU A 507 -12.01 12.97 -11.58
N VAL A 508 -12.47 11.89 -10.95
CA VAL A 508 -12.14 10.52 -11.33
C VAL A 508 -13.32 9.93 -12.10
N VAL A 509 -13.11 9.63 -13.38
CA VAL A 509 -14.11 8.96 -14.24
C VAL A 509 -13.92 7.46 -14.12
N VAL A 510 -15.01 6.74 -13.90
CA VAL A 510 -15.03 5.29 -13.64
C VAL A 510 -15.71 4.57 -14.80
N PHE A 511 -15.09 3.49 -15.27
CA PHE A 511 -15.68 2.52 -16.19
C PHE A 511 -15.80 1.17 -15.46
N GLN A 512 -16.94 0.51 -15.55
CA GLN A 512 -17.16 -0.77 -14.89
C GLN A 512 -16.32 -1.88 -15.52
N GLN A 513 -16.22 -3.02 -14.84
CA GLN A 513 -15.52 -4.20 -15.38
C GLN A 513 -16.09 -4.57 -16.76
N TYR A 514 -15.22 -4.89 -17.71
CA TYR A 514 -15.55 -5.19 -19.11
C TYR A 514 -16.05 -4.02 -19.97
N GLU A 515 -16.20 -2.81 -19.44
CA GLU A 515 -16.81 -1.72 -20.21
C GLU A 515 -15.91 -1.25 -21.37
N ILE A 516 -14.62 -1.02 -21.09
CA ILE A 516 -13.63 -0.59 -22.10
C ILE A 516 -12.33 -1.39 -22.07
N ALA A 517 -12.25 -2.39 -21.19
CA ALA A 517 -11.04 -3.19 -20.93
C ALA A 517 -11.43 -4.58 -20.43
N PRO A 518 -10.59 -5.63 -20.59
CA PRO A 518 -10.88 -6.96 -20.08
C PRO A 518 -10.89 -6.97 -18.55
N TYR A 519 -11.51 -7.99 -17.94
CA TYR A 519 -11.60 -8.17 -16.48
C TYR A 519 -10.27 -7.98 -15.73
N ALA A 520 -9.16 -8.42 -16.32
CA ALA A 520 -7.82 -8.32 -15.74
C ALA A 520 -7.36 -6.86 -15.53
N ALA A 521 -7.98 -5.89 -16.21
CA ALA A 521 -7.74 -4.47 -16.01
C ALA A 521 -8.42 -3.93 -14.73
N GLY A 522 -9.26 -4.73 -14.07
CA GLY A 522 -10.06 -4.27 -12.94
C GLY A 522 -11.17 -3.31 -13.38
N ILE A 523 -11.38 -2.25 -12.59
CA ILE A 523 -12.30 -1.15 -12.87
C ILE A 523 -11.44 0.02 -13.36
N PRO A 524 -11.45 0.35 -14.67
CA PRO A 524 -10.66 1.46 -15.17
C PRO A 524 -11.09 2.81 -14.58
N GLU A 525 -10.10 3.57 -14.13
CA GLU A 525 -10.29 4.92 -13.61
C GLU A 525 -9.36 5.91 -14.30
N PHE A 526 -9.89 7.09 -14.61
CA PHE A 526 -9.11 8.17 -15.21
C PHE A 526 -9.23 9.42 -14.35
N LYS A 527 -8.08 9.87 -13.83
CA LYS A 527 -8.01 11.08 -13.00
C LYS A 527 -7.88 12.29 -13.90
N ILE A 528 -8.87 13.17 -13.88
CA ILE A 528 -8.90 14.43 -14.62
C ILE A 528 -8.64 15.57 -13.62
N PRO A 529 -7.44 16.18 -13.63
CA PRO A 529 -7.11 17.25 -12.69
C PRO A 529 -8.14 18.39 -12.74
N LEU A 530 -8.67 18.81 -11.58
CA LEU A 530 -9.74 19.82 -11.56
C LEU A 530 -9.30 21.17 -12.12
N ASN A 531 -8.00 21.46 -12.09
CA ASN A 531 -7.43 22.68 -12.67
C ASN A 531 -7.56 22.76 -14.21
N LEU A 532 -7.78 21.64 -14.91
CA LEU A 532 -8.06 21.64 -16.35
C LEU A 532 -9.36 22.36 -16.70
N PHE A 533 -10.29 22.44 -15.75
CA PHE A 533 -11.58 23.09 -15.93
C PHE A 533 -11.59 24.57 -15.52
N GLY A 534 -10.55 25.06 -14.85
CA GLY A 534 -10.41 26.46 -14.45
C GLY A 534 -11.64 27.01 -13.71
N ASP A 535 -12.13 28.17 -14.16
CA ASP A 535 -13.31 28.87 -13.60
C ASP A 535 -14.66 28.26 -14.01
N LYS A 536 -14.66 27.20 -14.81
CA LYS A 536 -15.87 26.53 -15.32
C LYS A 536 -16.36 25.42 -14.39
N PHE A 537 -15.52 24.99 -13.46
CA PHE A 537 -15.88 24.03 -12.43
C PHE A 537 -16.45 24.75 -11.20
N ARG A 538 -17.56 24.23 -10.66
CA ARG A 538 -18.29 24.86 -9.56
C ARG A 538 -17.53 24.75 -8.25
N THR A 539 -16.91 25.84 -7.83
CA THR A 539 -16.17 25.92 -6.56
C THR A 539 -17.07 26.06 -5.33
N ASP A 540 -18.37 26.37 -5.49
CA ASP A 540 -19.30 26.56 -4.39
C ASP A 540 -19.70 25.25 -3.67
N LEU A 541 -19.35 24.09 -4.24
CA LEU A 541 -19.44 22.77 -3.61
C LEU A 541 -18.29 22.51 -2.63
N PHE A 542 -17.23 23.31 -2.69
CA PHE A 542 -15.97 23.14 -1.95
C PHE A 542 -15.83 24.11 -0.78
N VAL A 543 -16.92 24.81 -0.42
CA VAL A 543 -16.89 25.83 0.62
C VAL A 543 -16.67 25.19 1.99
N THR A 544 -15.50 25.46 2.56
CA THR A 544 -15.22 25.39 3.99
C THR A 544 -15.80 26.63 4.66
N LYS A 545 -16.72 26.41 5.60
CA LYS A 545 -17.14 27.45 6.54
C LYS A 545 -16.57 27.13 7.91
#